data_AF-A0A2P8WE00-F1
#
_entry.id   AF-A0A2P8WE00-F1
#
_cell.length_a   1.000
_cell.length_b   1.000
_cell.length_c   1.000
_cell.angle_alpha   90.00
_cell.angle_beta   90.00
_cell.angle_gamma   90.00
#
_symmetry.space_group_name_H-M   'P 1'
#
loop_
_entity.id
_entity.type
_entity.pdbx_description
1 polymer ?
#
loop_
_entity_poly.entity_id
_entity_poly.type
_entity_poly.pdbx_seq_one_letter_code
_entity_poly.pdbx_strand_id
1 'polypeptide(L)'
;MQAVPFEFVQGLAAEFGAVECYWRESDRSFTGFVAEVWFSSLPSEFSVKWSAVVGYSVVVRCPSSGPAAFAVSVPCTVPGAQVSLGPASRGSRVRRLV
;
A
#
# COMPACT_ATOMS: atom_id res chain seq x y z
N MET A 1 8.53 -4.78 13.59
CA MET A 1 7.71 -3.89 12.76
C MET A 1 6.26 -4.27 12.95
N GLN A 2 5.37 -3.31 13.16
CA GLN A 2 3.94 -3.57 13.38
C GLN A 2 3.22 -3.67 12.03
N ALA A 3 2.35 -4.66 11.89
CA ALA A 3 1.46 -4.78 10.74
C ALA A 3 0.16 -4.03 11.02
N VAL A 4 -0.39 -3.33 10.02
CA VAL A 4 -1.67 -2.63 10.12
C VAL A 4 -2.64 -3.09 9.03
N PRO A 5 -3.96 -3.09 9.28
CA PRO A 5 -4.95 -3.42 8.26
C PRO A 5 -4.91 -2.48 7.06
N PHE A 6 -5.19 -2.98 5.86
CA PHE A 6 -5.27 -2.18 4.64
C PHE A 6 -6.27 -1.04 4.77
N GLU A 7 -7.42 -1.27 5.39
CA GLU A 7 -8.46 -0.27 5.61
C GLU A 7 -7.96 0.89 6.47
N PHE A 8 -7.10 0.60 7.45
CA PHE A 8 -6.45 1.63 8.25
C PHE A 8 -5.51 2.49 7.39
N VAL A 9 -4.69 1.85 6.54
CA VAL A 9 -3.81 2.57 5.61
C VAL A 9 -4.63 3.42 4.64
N GLN A 10 -5.72 2.88 4.11
CA GLN A 10 -6.60 3.55 3.16
C GLN A 10 -7.29 4.76 3.79
N GLY A 11 -7.85 4.61 5.00
CA GLY A 11 -8.48 5.71 5.73
C GLY A 11 -7.50 6.83 6.03
N LEU A 12 -6.33 6.49 6.59
CA LEU A 12 -5.28 7.46 6.86
C LEU A 12 -4.82 8.15 5.58
N ALA A 13 -4.54 7.40 4.51
CA ALA A 13 -4.11 7.97 3.24
C ALA A 13 -5.14 8.93 2.63
N ALA A 14 -6.44 8.61 2.73
CA ALA A 14 -7.52 9.46 2.24
C ALA A 14 -7.59 10.79 2.99
N GLU A 15 -7.33 10.82 4.31
CA GLU A 15 -7.25 12.07 5.10
C GLU A 15 -6.16 13.02 4.58
N PHE A 16 -5.10 12.48 3.98
CA PHE A 16 -3.99 13.25 3.41
C PHE A 16 -4.08 13.42 1.88
N GLY A 17 -5.24 13.20 1.29
CA GLY A 17 -5.48 13.47 -0.13
C GLY A 17 -4.81 12.48 -1.08
N ALA A 18 -4.68 11.21 -0.68
CA ALA A 18 -4.28 10.16 -1.62
C ALA A 18 -5.25 10.09 -2.80
N VAL A 19 -4.69 10.06 -4.01
CA VAL A 19 -5.46 9.99 -5.26
C VAL A 19 -5.81 8.56 -5.64
N GLU A 20 -5.00 7.59 -5.22
CA GLU A 20 -5.25 6.18 -5.40
C GLU A 20 -4.66 5.39 -4.23
N CYS A 21 -5.35 4.34 -3.80
CA CYS A 21 -4.86 3.44 -2.77
C CYS A 21 -5.40 2.03 -3.03
N TYR A 22 -4.50 1.09 -3.28
CA TYR A 22 -4.83 -0.32 -3.50
C TYR A 22 -3.78 -1.20 -2.82
N TRP A 23 -4.11 -2.45 -2.52
CA TRP A 23 -3.13 -3.42 -2.03
C TRP A 23 -2.65 -4.32 -3.16
N ARG A 24 -1.45 -4.87 -3.00
CA ARG A 24 -0.88 -5.92 -3.86
C ARG A 24 -0.02 -6.87 -3.05
N GLU A 25 0.17 -8.07 -3.58
CA GLU A 25 1.15 -9.02 -3.05
C GLU A 25 2.59 -8.49 -3.21
N SER A 26 3.46 -8.85 -2.27
CA SER A 26 4.87 -8.54 -2.34
C SER A 26 5.73 -9.50 -1.52
N ASP A 27 6.60 -10.25 -2.19
CA ASP A 27 7.57 -11.15 -1.55
C ASP A 27 8.65 -10.42 -0.73
N ARG A 28 8.76 -9.09 -0.90
CA ARG A 28 9.68 -8.23 -0.15
C ARG A 28 9.05 -7.65 1.12
N SER A 29 7.73 -7.77 1.29
CA SER A 29 7.03 -7.28 2.47
C SER A 29 7.01 -8.36 3.55
N PHE A 30 7.27 -7.97 4.81
CA PHE A 30 7.20 -8.91 5.93
C PHE A 30 5.76 -9.41 6.20
N THR A 31 4.74 -8.73 5.68
CA THR A 31 3.34 -9.17 5.77
C THR A 31 2.87 -9.95 4.53
N GLY A 32 3.71 -10.08 3.50
CA GLY A 32 3.34 -10.64 2.19
C GLY A 32 2.51 -9.70 1.29
N PHE A 33 2.01 -8.59 1.82
CA PHE A 33 1.21 -7.59 1.10
C PHE A 33 1.73 -6.18 1.34
N VAL A 34 1.47 -5.28 0.40
CA VAL A 34 1.66 -3.84 0.58
C VAL A 34 0.45 -3.08 0.08
N ALA A 35 0.10 -2.00 0.76
CA ALA A 35 -0.71 -0.93 0.20
C ALA A 35 0.20 -0.04 -0.66
N GLU A 36 -0.14 0.13 -1.92
CA GLU A 36 0.43 1.16 -2.79
C GLU A 36 -0.49 2.38 -2.72
N VAL A 37 0.05 3.46 -2.17
CA VAL A 37 -0.66 4.71 -1.97
C VAL A 37 -0.04 5.76 -2.87
N TRP A 38 -0.87 6.42 -3.66
CA TRP A 38 -0.46 7.40 -4.65
C TRP A 38 -0.92 8.80 -4.28
N PHE A 39 -0.04 9.77 -4.48
CA PHE A 39 -0.26 11.19 -4.21
C PHE A 39 0.15 12.05 -5.40
N SER A 40 -0.57 13.15 -5.62
CA SER A 40 -0.23 14.15 -6.65
C SER A 40 0.93 15.06 -6.27
N SER A 41 1.25 15.15 -4.97
CA SER A 41 2.34 15.93 -4.41
C SER A 41 3.11 15.11 -3.38
N LEU A 42 4.28 15.60 -2.95
CA LEU A 42 5.12 14.89 -1.97
C LEU A 42 4.35 14.72 -0.64
N PRO A 43 4.08 13.48 -0.18
CA PRO A 43 3.23 13.21 0.98
C PRO A 43 4.02 13.33 2.31
N SER A 44 4.58 14.51 2.56
CA SER A 44 5.41 14.77 3.75
C SER A 44 4.63 14.58 5.05
N GLU A 45 3.43 15.17 5.15
CA GLU A 45 2.60 15.09 6.36
C GLU A 45 2.13 13.67 6.65
N PHE A 46 1.67 12.95 5.62
CA PHE A 46 1.32 11.54 5.71
C PHE A 46 2.51 10.72 6.24
N SER A 47 3.71 10.93 5.70
CA SER A 47 4.91 10.17 6.10
C SER A 47 5.30 10.43 7.56
N VAL A 48 5.18 11.68 8.02
CA VAL A 48 5.42 12.05 9.42
C VAL A 48 4.37 11.41 10.34
N LYS A 49 3.08 11.55 9.99
CA LYS A 49 1.98 11.00 10.78
C LYS A 49 2.05 9.48 10.85
N TRP A 50 2.37 8.83 9.73
CA TRP A 50 2.59 7.40 9.64
C TRP A 50 3.67 6.94 10.62
N SER A 51 4.84 7.56 10.57
CA SER A 51 5.96 7.21 11.45
C SER A 51 5.59 7.40 12.92
N ALA A 52 4.85 8.46 13.25
CA ALA A 52 4.37 8.72 14.61
C ALA A 52 3.35 7.69 15.11
N VAL A 53 2.45 7.20 14.24
CA VAL A 53 1.38 6.27 14.62
C VAL A 53 1.83 4.80 14.61
N VAL A 54 2.65 4.42 13.63
CA VAL A 54 3.02 3.01 13.37
C VAL A 54 4.45 2.69 13.85
N GLY A 55 5.27 3.71 14.12
CA GLY A 55 6.60 3.55 14.70
C GLY A 55 7.69 3.15 13.71
N TYR A 56 7.49 3.37 12.40
CA TYR A 56 8.55 3.22 11.40
C TYR A 56 8.34 4.12 10.18
N SER A 57 9.44 4.47 9.51
CA SER A 57 9.43 5.30 8.30
C SER A 57 9.06 4.51 7.04
N VAL A 58 8.34 5.15 6.13
CA VAL A 58 7.99 4.62 4.81
C VAL A 58 8.80 5.31 3.72
N VAL A 59 9.11 4.58 2.65
CA VAL A 59 9.85 5.13 1.51
C VAL A 59 8.86 5.68 0.50
N VAL A 60 9.02 6.96 0.19
CA VAL A 60 8.31 7.62 -0.92
C VAL A 60 9.13 7.47 -2.19
N ARG A 61 8.49 6.99 -3.26
CA ARG A 61 9.06 6.88 -4.61
C ARG A 61 8.39 7.89 -5.52
N CYS A 62 9.10 8.34 -6.55
CA CYS A 62 8.53 9.19 -7.61
C CYS A 62 8.59 8.46 -8.96
N PRO A 63 7.68 7.48 -9.23
CA PRO A 63 7.73 6.66 -10.44
C PRO A 63 7.27 7.39 -11.73
N SER A 64 6.57 8.52 -11.62
CA SER A 64 6.08 9.28 -12.78
C SER A 64 6.25 10.78 -12.57
N SER A 65 6.24 11.56 -13.65
CA SER A 65 6.29 13.03 -13.62
C SER A 65 4.90 13.69 -13.82
N GLY A 66 3.82 12.91 -13.82
CA GLY A 66 2.45 13.38 -14.05
C GLY A 66 1.60 13.47 -12.78
N PRO A 67 0.26 13.62 -12.92
CA PRO A 67 -0.66 13.40 -11.80
C PRO A 67 -0.41 12.02 -11.16
N ALA A 68 -0.50 11.91 -9.83
CA ALA A 68 -0.05 10.72 -9.11
C ALA A 68 1.45 10.42 -9.30
N ALA A 69 2.31 11.42 -9.06
CA ALA A 69 3.75 11.28 -9.21
C ALA A 69 4.41 10.50 -8.06
N PHE A 70 3.82 10.52 -6.86
CA PHE A 70 4.45 9.99 -5.66
C PHE A 70 3.74 8.72 -5.19
N ALA A 71 4.50 7.64 -4.99
CA ALA A 71 3.99 6.35 -4.54
C ALA A 71 4.67 5.92 -3.23
N VAL A 72 3.88 5.44 -2.27
CA VAL A 72 4.35 4.89 -1.00
C VAL A 72 3.90 3.44 -0.90
N SER A 73 4.85 2.54 -0.67
CA SER A 73 4.56 1.12 -0.46
C SER A 73 4.60 0.81 1.04
N VAL A 74 3.45 0.44 1.59
CA VAL A 74 3.23 0.29 3.02
C VAL A 74 2.89 -1.16 3.34
N PRO A 75 3.70 -1.89 4.12
CA PRO A 75 3.34 -3.22 4.58
C PRO A 75 2.02 -3.23 5.35
N CYS A 76 1.06 -4.02 4.89
CA CYS A 76 -0.27 -4.10 5.49
C CYS A 76 -0.77 -5.55 5.58
N THR A 77 -1.80 -5.78 6.39
CA THR A 77 -2.62 -7.00 6.38
C THR A 77 -3.92 -6.74 5.64
N VAL A 78 -4.44 -7.74 4.94
CA VAL A 78 -5.73 -7.65 4.24
C VAL A 78 -6.74 -8.55 4.94
N PRO A 79 -7.90 -8.06 5.41
CA PRO A 79 -8.89 -8.90 6.05
C PRO A 79 -9.43 -9.95 5.06
N GLY A 80 -9.10 -11.23 5.31
CA GLY A 80 -9.75 -12.38 4.68
C GLY A 80 -9.35 -12.79 3.26
N ALA A 81 -8.31 -12.21 2.63
CA ALA A 81 -7.91 -12.49 1.24
C ALA A 81 -9.03 -12.22 0.20
N GLN A 82 -9.43 -10.96 0.06
CA GLN A 82 -10.33 -10.49 -1.00
C GLN A 82 -9.62 -10.52 -2.38
N VAL A 83 -9.12 -11.68 -2.81
CA VAL A 83 -8.52 -11.88 -4.13
C VAL A 83 -9.63 -11.81 -5.18
N SER A 84 -9.77 -10.66 -5.83
CA SER A 84 -10.58 -10.56 -7.04
C SER A 84 -9.80 -11.17 -8.21
N LEU A 85 -10.36 -12.22 -8.82
CA LEU A 85 -9.85 -12.87 -10.02
C LEU A 85 -9.89 -11.90 -11.20
N GLY A 86 -8.83 -11.12 -11.41
CA GLY A 86 -8.58 -10.49 -12.71
C GLY A 86 -8.20 -11.56 -13.76
N PRO A 87 -8.46 -11.32 -15.06
CA PRO A 87 -8.13 -12.28 -16.11
C PRO A 87 -6.65 -12.67 -16.05
N ALA A 88 -6.40 -13.98 -16.13
CA ALA A 88 -5.09 -14.57 -15.90
C ALA A 88 -4.01 -14.00 -16.85
N SER A 89 -3.08 -13.24 -16.30
CA SER A 89 -1.81 -12.91 -16.94
C SER A 89 -0.75 -13.93 -16.50
N ARG A 90 0.00 -14.46 -17.47
CA ARG A 90 1.01 -15.52 -17.28
C ARG A 90 2.04 -15.11 -16.21
N GLY A 91 1.91 -15.66 -15.01
CA GLY A 91 2.86 -15.45 -13.91
C GLY A 91 2.28 -15.58 -12.51
N SER A 92 0.96 -15.42 -12.35
CA SER A 92 0.33 -15.52 -11.02
C SER A 92 0.21 -16.99 -10.58
N ARG A 93 1.05 -17.40 -9.62
CA ARG A 93 0.93 -18.69 -8.93
C ARG A 93 0.05 -18.51 -7.70
N VAL A 94 -1.26 -18.66 -7.89
CA VAL A 94 -2.21 -18.72 -6.77
C VAL A 94 -2.10 -20.09 -6.09
N ARG A 95 -1.72 -20.12 -4.80
CA ARG A 95 -1.90 -21.31 -3.95
C ARG A 95 -3.20 -21.18 -3.18
N ARG A 96 -4.13 -22.08 -3.49
CA ARG A 96 -5.40 -22.31 -2.81
C ARG A 96 -5.16 -22.70 -1.35
N LEU A 97 -5.85 -22.05 -0.43
CA LEU A 97 -6.15 -22.65 0.88
C LEU A 97 -7.64 -23.02 0.88
N VAL A 98 -7.90 -24.23 1.37
CA VAL A 98 -9.14 -25.00 1.28
C VAL A 98 -10.21 -24.43 2.18
#